data_AF-A0A369T531-F1
#
_entry.id   AF-A0A369T531-F1
#
_cell.length_a   1.000
_cell.length_b   1.000
_cell.length_c   1.000
_cell.angle_alpha   90.00
_cell.angle_beta   90.00
_cell.angle_gamma   90.00
#
_symmetry.space_group_name_H-M   'P 1'
#
loop_
_entity.id
_entity.type
_entity.pdbx_description
1 polymer ?
#
loop_
_entity_poly.entity_id
_entity_poly.type
_entity_poly.pdbx_seq_one_letter_code
_entity_poly.pdbx_strand_id
1 'polypeptide(L)'
;MISMPKIALASLIIFLSFLLMRLVNRLIGWLVRVGRLEDYLREVFPEGTRISLTRIFSLIADSLILIAASSGVIRIFVPEGTRLYGEAVDYLARVGSIVILALLSIVLIDALVKSMRFERKTEMFFMMLISLTVAILIIDLTNLSSEIKLTLSAGLSIGLGLLIGVFSAWAFFGEYLEGRAGSRG
;
A
#
# COMPACT_ATOMS: atom_id res chain seq x y z
N MET A 1 -2.46 -25.43 -40.42
CA MET A 1 -1.55 -26.24 -39.58
C MET A 1 -0.31 -25.42 -39.18
N ILE A 2 -0.42 -24.38 -38.34
CA ILE A 2 0.72 -23.79 -37.60
C ILE A 2 0.20 -23.20 -36.27
N SER A 3 -0.40 -24.05 -35.42
CA SER A 3 -0.89 -23.65 -34.08
C SER A 3 -0.17 -24.39 -32.95
N MET A 4 0.50 -25.52 -33.27
CA MET A 4 1.21 -26.34 -32.28
C MET A 4 2.33 -25.61 -31.53
N PRO A 5 3.16 -24.73 -32.15
CA PRO A 5 4.21 -24.03 -31.40
C PRO A 5 3.66 -23.10 -30.32
N LYS A 6 2.54 -22.41 -30.60
CA LYS A 6 1.91 -21.45 -29.68
C LYS A 6 1.29 -22.16 -28.47
N ILE A 7 0.63 -23.30 -28.70
CA ILE A 7 0.03 -24.11 -27.64
C ILE A 7 1.11 -24.69 -26.72
N ALA A 8 2.21 -25.19 -27.29
CA ALA A 8 3.35 -25.68 -26.51
C ALA A 8 3.98 -24.60 -25.64
N LEU A 9 4.19 -23.39 -26.20
CA LEU A 9 4.73 -22.25 -25.44
C LEU A 9 3.80 -21.80 -24.32
N ALA A 10 2.50 -21.73 -24.57
CA ALA A 10 1.54 -21.35 -23.53
C ALA A 10 1.42 -22.39 -22.41
N SER A 11 1.45 -23.67 -22.77
CA SER A 11 1.51 -24.75 -21.79
C SER A 11 2.78 -24.67 -20.95
N LEU A 12 3.93 -24.35 -21.56
CA LEU A 12 5.18 -24.14 -20.87
C LEU A 12 5.11 -22.96 -19.89
N ILE A 13 4.52 -21.82 -20.30
CA ILE A 13 4.32 -20.66 -19.42
C ILE A 13 3.48 -21.05 -18.21
N ILE A 14 2.33 -21.70 -18.43
CA ILE A 14 1.44 -22.14 -17.35
C ILE A 14 2.18 -23.10 -16.40
N PHE A 15 2.92 -24.05 -16.96
CA PHE A 15 3.71 -25.01 -16.18
C PHE A 15 4.78 -24.30 -15.33
N LEU A 16 5.52 -23.35 -15.89
CA LEU A 16 6.50 -22.55 -15.18
C LEU A 16 5.85 -21.69 -14.09
N SER A 17 4.67 -21.13 -14.34
CA SER A 17 3.92 -20.36 -13.35
C SER A 17 3.51 -21.21 -12.16
N PHE A 18 3.03 -22.44 -12.38
CA PHE A 18 2.75 -23.38 -11.27
C PHE A 18 4.00 -23.75 -10.49
N LEU A 19 5.13 -23.93 -11.17
CA LEU A 19 6.41 -24.19 -10.51
C LEU A 19 6.83 -23.00 -9.63
N LEU A 20 6.68 -21.79 -10.15
CA LEU A 20 6.95 -20.54 -9.42
C LEU A 20 6.04 -20.38 -8.21
N MET A 21 4.72 -20.61 -8.34
CA MET A 21 3.79 -20.56 -7.22
C MET A 21 4.23 -21.51 -6.11
N ARG A 22 4.59 -22.74 -6.45
CA ARG A 22 5.06 -23.72 -5.47
C ARG A 22 6.33 -23.28 -4.75
N LEU A 23 7.26 -22.65 -5.47
CA LEU A 23 8.50 -22.12 -4.90
C LEU A 23 8.21 -20.93 -3.97
N VAL A 24 7.42 -19.96 -4.45
CA VAL A 24 7.07 -18.75 -3.71
C VAL A 24 6.26 -19.08 -2.45
N ASN A 25 5.27 -19.96 -2.54
CA ASN A 25 4.47 -20.36 -1.38
C ASN A 25 5.32 -21.09 -0.33
N ARG A 26 6.34 -21.86 -0.75
CA ARG A 26 7.32 -22.44 0.17
C ARG A 26 8.15 -21.37 0.87
N LEU A 27 8.60 -20.35 0.14
CA LEU A 27 9.35 -19.22 0.70
C LEU A 27 8.49 -18.39 1.66
N ILE A 28 7.24 -18.07 1.30
CA ILE A 28 6.30 -17.35 2.16
C ILE A 28 6.08 -18.13 3.45
N GLY A 29 5.76 -19.42 3.36
CA GLY A 29 5.56 -20.25 4.54
C GLY A 29 6.82 -20.41 5.38
N TRP A 30 8.00 -20.29 4.80
CA TRP A 30 9.26 -20.24 5.55
C TRP A 30 9.46 -18.90 6.24
N LEU A 31 9.27 -17.78 5.53
CA LEU A 31 9.43 -16.41 6.05
C LEU A 31 8.46 -16.12 7.20
N VAL A 32 7.19 -16.48 7.06
CA VAL A 32 6.17 -16.27 8.10
C VAL A 32 6.52 -17.04 9.37
N ARG A 33 7.00 -18.28 9.23
CA ARG A 33 7.42 -19.12 10.37
C ARG A 33 8.68 -18.59 11.04
N VAL A 34 9.71 -18.24 10.25
CA VAL A 34 10.98 -17.72 10.79
C VAL A 34 10.79 -16.38 11.47
N GLY A 35 10.00 -15.49 10.87
CA GLY A 35 9.71 -14.17 11.42
C GLY A 35 8.68 -14.17 12.55
N ARG A 36 8.10 -15.32 12.90
CA ARG A 36 7.01 -15.45 13.89
C ARG A 36 5.90 -14.41 13.67
N LEU A 37 5.62 -14.07 12.42
CA LEU A 37 4.72 -12.96 12.07
C LEU A 37 3.30 -13.22 12.57
N GLU A 38 2.90 -14.49 12.67
CA GLU A 38 1.61 -14.88 13.24
C GLU A 38 1.51 -14.62 14.74
N ASP A 39 2.62 -14.69 15.48
CA ASP A 39 2.65 -14.41 16.92
C ASP A 39 2.49 -12.91 17.18
N TYR A 40 3.23 -12.07 16.45
CA TYR A 40 3.08 -10.61 16.48
C TYR A 40 1.65 -10.17 16.14
N LEU A 41 1.01 -10.84 15.17
CA LEU A 41 -0.36 -10.50 14.81
C LEU A 41 -1.37 -10.83 15.92
N ARG A 42 -1.13 -11.92 16.68
CA ARG A 42 -1.97 -12.30 17.83
C ARG A 42 -1.79 -11.34 19.01
N GLU A 43 -0.61 -10.77 19.19
CA GLU A 43 -0.38 -9.73 20.20
C GLU A 43 -1.16 -8.45 19.90
N VAL A 44 -1.27 -8.07 18.62
CA VAL A 44 -2.01 -6.86 18.19
C VAL A 44 -3.52 -7.10 18.09
N PHE A 45 -3.93 -8.29 17.64
CA PHE A 45 -5.33 -8.69 17.49
C PHE A 45 -5.62 -9.96 18.31
N PRO A 46 -5.97 -9.83 19.61
CA PRO A 46 -6.13 -10.96 20.52
C PRO A 46 -7.29 -11.91 20.17
N GLU A 47 -8.27 -11.47 19.39
CA GLU A 47 -9.33 -12.35 18.84
C GLU A 47 -8.83 -13.27 17.72
N GLY A 48 -7.58 -13.09 17.28
CA GLY A 48 -6.97 -13.79 16.16
C GLY A 48 -7.54 -13.36 14.81
N THR A 49 -6.78 -13.57 13.73
CA THR A 49 -7.32 -13.42 12.38
C THR A 49 -7.92 -14.74 11.90
N ARG A 50 -9.16 -14.71 11.40
CA ARG A 50 -9.84 -15.87 10.81
C ARG A 50 -9.07 -16.47 9.62
N ILE A 51 -8.14 -15.70 9.05
CA ILE A 51 -7.28 -16.07 7.92
C ILE A 51 -5.81 -15.93 8.37
N SER A 52 -5.01 -16.98 8.16
CA SER A 52 -3.56 -16.96 8.42
C SER A 52 -2.83 -16.00 7.48
N LEU A 53 -1.82 -15.27 7.97
CA LEU A 53 -0.96 -14.41 7.15
C LEU A 53 -0.36 -15.15 5.96
N THR A 54 0.08 -16.39 6.19
CA THR A 54 0.60 -17.27 5.14
C THR A 54 -0.37 -17.38 3.96
N ARG A 55 -1.67 -17.56 4.24
CA ARG A 55 -2.71 -17.66 3.20
C ARG A 55 -2.96 -16.33 2.49
N ILE A 56 -2.95 -15.21 3.21
CA ILE A 56 -3.12 -13.86 2.61
C ILE A 56 -1.95 -13.58 1.65
N PHE A 57 -0.71 -13.75 2.11
CA PHE A 57 0.47 -13.52 1.27
C PHE A 57 0.53 -14.49 0.08
N SER A 58 0.19 -15.77 0.28
CA SER A 58 0.16 -16.76 -0.81
C SER A 58 -0.89 -16.39 -1.84
N LEU A 59 -2.10 -15.98 -1.44
CA LEU A 59 -3.15 -15.56 -2.38
C LEU A 59 -2.73 -14.34 -3.21
N ILE A 60 -2.08 -13.36 -2.58
CA ILE A 60 -1.57 -12.17 -3.29
C ILE A 60 -0.49 -12.59 -4.29
N ALA A 61 0.48 -13.38 -3.85
CA ALA A 61 1.57 -13.85 -4.71
C ALA A 61 1.05 -14.70 -5.88
N ASP A 62 0.15 -15.65 -5.64
CA ASP A 62 -0.45 -16.48 -6.66
C ASP A 62 -1.24 -15.64 -7.67
N SER A 63 -1.99 -14.63 -7.20
CA SER A 63 -2.70 -13.69 -8.07
C SER A 63 -1.74 -12.92 -8.98
N LEU A 64 -0.62 -12.42 -8.45
CA LEU A 64 0.40 -11.71 -9.23
C LEU A 64 1.07 -12.63 -10.26
N ILE A 65 1.39 -13.87 -9.88
CA ILE A 65 1.96 -14.86 -10.79
C ILE A 65 0.98 -15.20 -11.90
N LEU A 66 -0.31 -15.35 -11.60
CA LEU A 66 -1.35 -15.57 -12.61
C LEU A 66 -1.47 -14.40 -13.58
N ILE A 67 -1.48 -13.16 -13.09
CA ILE A 67 -1.53 -11.96 -13.93
C ILE A 67 -0.33 -11.93 -14.89
N ALA A 68 0.87 -12.22 -14.39
CA ALA A 68 2.08 -12.32 -15.21
C ALA A 68 1.99 -13.45 -16.25
N ALA A 69 1.47 -14.62 -15.85
CA ALA A 69 1.27 -15.76 -16.73
C ALA A 69 0.28 -15.43 -17.86
N SER A 70 -0.87 -14.82 -17.52
CA SER A 70 -1.87 -14.41 -18.51
C SER A 70 -1.34 -13.35 -19.46
N SER A 71 -0.49 -12.43 -18.99
CA SER A 71 0.20 -11.48 -19.88
C SER A 71 1.04 -12.21 -20.94
N GLY A 72 1.81 -13.22 -20.53
CA GLY A 72 2.58 -14.06 -21.45
C GLY A 72 1.72 -14.81 -22.46
N VAL A 73 0.59 -15.37 -22.01
CA VAL A 73 -0.36 -16.08 -22.87
C VAL A 73 -1.03 -15.13 -23.88
N ILE A 74 -1.51 -13.97 -23.43
CA ILE A 74 -2.16 -12.96 -24.28
C ILE A 74 -1.20 -12.49 -25.37
N ARG A 75 0.07 -12.22 -25.03
CA ARG A 75 1.08 -11.78 -26.00
C ARG A 75 1.31 -12.80 -27.14
N ILE A 76 1.12 -14.09 -26.87
CA ILE A 76 1.31 -15.18 -27.85
C ILE A 76 0.07 -15.37 -28.73
N PHE A 77 -1.13 -15.33 -28.13
CA PHE A 77 -2.38 -15.65 -28.83
C PHE A 77 -3.09 -14.43 -29.42
N VAL A 78 -3.05 -13.29 -28.72
CA VAL A 78 -3.77 -12.06 -29.08
C VAL A 78 -2.83 -10.87 -28.89
N PRO A 79 -1.79 -10.71 -29.73
CA PRO A 79 -0.80 -9.66 -29.58
C PRO A 79 -1.41 -8.25 -29.62
N GLU A 80 -2.48 -8.04 -30.39
CA GLU A 80 -3.24 -6.79 -30.47
C GLU A 80 -3.92 -6.43 -29.13
N GLY A 81 -4.32 -7.44 -28.35
CA GLY A 81 -4.91 -7.29 -27.02
C GLY A 81 -3.91 -6.97 -25.92
N THR A 82 -2.61 -7.10 -26.18
CA THR A 82 -1.54 -6.87 -25.17
C THR A 82 -1.59 -5.45 -24.62
N ARG A 83 -1.90 -4.45 -25.47
CA ARG A 83 -1.97 -3.05 -25.03
C ARG A 83 -3.12 -2.81 -24.06
N LEU A 84 -4.34 -3.20 -24.43
CA LEU A 84 -5.53 -3.06 -23.59
C LEU A 84 -5.39 -3.85 -22.27
N TYR A 85 -4.82 -5.05 -22.35
CA TYR A 85 -4.55 -5.85 -21.16
C TYR A 85 -3.51 -5.19 -20.25
N GLY A 86 -2.43 -4.65 -20.80
CA GLY A 86 -1.41 -3.90 -20.05
C GLY A 86 -2.02 -2.69 -19.36
N GLU A 87 -2.81 -1.88 -20.06
CA GLU A 87 -3.52 -0.73 -19.49
C GLU A 87 -4.45 -1.13 -18.33
N ALA A 88 -5.16 -2.27 -18.46
CA ALA A 88 -6.02 -2.79 -17.40
C ALA A 88 -5.23 -3.29 -16.17
N VAL A 89 -4.12 -4.00 -16.40
CA VAL A 89 -3.24 -4.49 -15.31
C VAL A 89 -2.57 -3.33 -14.60
N ASP A 90 -2.08 -2.32 -15.33
CA ASP A 90 -1.47 -1.12 -14.75
C ASP A 90 -2.45 -0.35 -13.88
N TYR A 91 -3.70 -0.23 -14.33
CA TYR A 91 -4.77 0.37 -13.53
C TYR A 91 -5.04 -0.42 -12.25
N LEU A 92 -5.21 -1.75 -12.35
CA LEU A 92 -5.42 -2.63 -11.19
C LEU A 92 -4.23 -2.58 -10.21
N ALA A 93 -3.00 -2.57 -10.71
CA ALA A 93 -1.80 -2.48 -9.89
C ALA A 93 -1.71 -1.14 -9.16
N ARG A 94 -2.08 -0.03 -9.82
CA ARG A 94 -2.15 1.29 -9.21
C ARG A 94 -3.20 1.33 -8.09
N VAL A 95 -4.40 0.81 -8.35
CA VAL A 95 -5.47 0.67 -7.34
C VAL A 95 -5.02 -0.15 -6.15
N GLY A 96 -4.45 -1.33 -6.39
CA GLY A 96 -3.95 -2.19 -5.32
C GLY A 96 -2.87 -1.50 -4.47
N SER A 97 -1.92 -0.81 -5.11
CA SER A 97 -0.84 -0.09 -4.42
C SER A 97 -1.38 1.02 -3.53
N ILE A 98 -2.33 1.80 -4.02
CA ILE A 98 -2.92 2.91 -3.27
C ILE A 98 -3.73 2.42 -2.08
N VAL A 99 -4.50 1.34 -2.24
CA VAL A 99 -5.24 0.71 -1.12
C VAL A 99 -4.27 0.23 -0.06
N ILE A 100 -3.18 -0.47 -0.45
CA ILE A 100 -2.17 -0.97 0.50
C ILE A 100 -1.50 0.19 1.24
N LEU A 101 -1.06 1.24 0.52
CA LEU A 101 -0.43 2.41 1.11
C LEU A 101 -1.37 3.17 2.04
N ALA A 102 -2.65 3.29 1.70
CA ALA A 102 -3.64 3.94 2.54
C ALA A 102 -3.85 3.16 3.85
N LEU A 103 -4.04 1.84 3.77
CA LEU A 103 -4.18 0.97 4.94
C LEU A 103 -2.93 1.03 5.82
N LEU A 104 -1.74 0.94 5.21
CA LEU A 104 -0.48 1.01 5.93
C LEU A 104 -0.31 2.37 6.63
N SER A 105 -0.67 3.46 5.97
CA SER A 105 -0.62 4.81 6.56
C SER A 105 -1.56 4.93 7.75
N ILE A 106 -2.79 4.39 7.66
CA ILE A 106 -3.75 4.38 8.77
C ILE A 106 -3.19 3.58 9.94
N VAL A 107 -2.66 2.37 9.71
CA VAL A 107 -2.11 1.52 10.77
C VAL A 107 -0.91 2.17 11.45
N LEU A 108 0.03 2.74 10.67
CA LEU A 108 1.19 3.43 11.23
C LEU A 108 0.80 4.63 12.07
N ILE A 109 -0.15 5.44 11.60
CA ILE A 109 -0.59 6.62 12.33
C ILE A 109 -1.39 6.23 13.58
N ASP A 110 -2.27 5.24 13.50
CA ASP A 110 -3.00 4.72 14.68
C ASP A 110 -2.02 4.17 15.74
N ALA A 111 -1.00 3.43 15.31
CA ALA A 111 0.06 2.95 16.20
C ALA A 111 0.84 4.11 16.85
N LEU A 112 1.17 5.15 16.08
CA LEU A 112 1.81 6.37 16.61
C LEU A 112 0.92 7.05 17.66
N VAL A 113 -0.38 7.24 17.36
CA VAL A 113 -1.36 7.85 18.26
C VAL A 113 -1.49 7.06 19.55
N LYS A 114 -1.52 5.72 19.48
CA LYS A 114 -1.62 4.86 20.67
C LYS A 114 -0.32 4.81 21.49
N SER A 115 0.84 4.85 20.83
CA SER A 115 2.14 4.76 21.49
C SER A 115 2.47 5.98 22.36
N MET A 116 2.00 7.14 21.93
CA MET A 116 2.21 8.40 22.61
C MET A 116 0.91 8.71 23.35
N ARG A 117 0.90 8.64 24.69
CA ARG A 117 -0.28 8.91 25.55
C ARG A 117 -0.78 10.35 25.39
N PHE A 118 -1.40 10.64 24.26
CA PHE A 118 -1.64 11.99 23.79
C PHE A 118 -2.95 12.56 24.31
N GLU A 119 -2.94 13.87 24.56
CA GLU A 119 -4.14 14.65 24.77
C GLU A 119 -4.98 14.72 23.48
N ARG A 120 -6.28 14.96 23.64
CA ARG A 120 -7.28 15.05 22.54
C ARG A 120 -6.88 16.02 21.41
N LYS A 121 -6.06 17.03 21.69
CA LYS A 121 -5.53 17.98 20.68
C LYS A 121 -4.60 17.31 19.67
N THR A 122 -3.76 16.39 20.11
CA THR A 122 -2.80 15.70 19.24
C THR A 122 -3.48 14.62 18.41
N GLU A 123 -4.53 13.98 18.96
CA GLU A 123 -5.36 13.04 18.21
C GLU A 123 -5.97 13.69 16.95
N MET A 124 -6.49 14.92 17.06
CA MET A 124 -7.01 15.67 15.92
C MET A 124 -5.93 15.98 14.87
N PHE A 125 -4.69 16.26 15.31
CA PHE A 125 -3.57 16.48 14.39
C PHE A 125 -3.26 15.23 13.56
N PHE A 126 -3.19 14.06 14.20
CA PHE A 126 -2.96 12.80 13.50
C PHE A 126 -4.13 12.41 12.57
N MET A 127 -5.38 12.65 12.96
CA MET A 127 -6.52 12.46 12.05
C MET A 127 -6.41 13.35 10.81
N MET A 128 -5.98 14.60 10.98
CA MET A 128 -5.75 15.50 9.85
C MET A 128 -4.61 15.00 8.95
N LEU A 129 -3.52 14.48 9.52
CA LEU A 129 -2.44 13.85 8.74
C LEU A 129 -2.92 12.62 7.96
N ILE A 130 -3.75 11.75 8.57
CA ILE A 130 -4.35 10.61 7.87
C ILE A 130 -5.18 11.11 6.69
N SER A 131 -6.08 12.06 6.93
CA SER A 131 -6.96 12.60 5.90
C SER A 131 -6.16 13.19 4.73
N LEU A 132 -5.08 13.93 5.02
CA LEU A 132 -4.26 14.55 4.00
C LEU A 132 -3.45 13.52 3.21
N THR A 133 -2.91 12.50 3.90
CA THR A 133 -2.19 11.38 3.26
C THR A 133 -3.11 10.58 2.34
N VAL A 134 -4.32 10.23 2.80
CA VAL A 134 -5.32 9.54 1.99
C VAL A 134 -5.73 10.39 0.79
N ALA A 135 -5.89 11.70 0.95
CA ALA A 135 -6.19 12.60 -0.17
C ALA A 135 -5.09 12.59 -1.25
N ILE A 136 -3.81 12.62 -0.85
CA ILE A 136 -2.67 12.50 -1.79
C ILE A 136 -2.73 11.19 -2.56
N LEU A 137 -3.01 10.07 -1.87
CA LEU A 137 -3.11 8.76 -2.50
C LEU A 137 -4.31 8.67 -3.47
N ILE A 138 -5.45 9.28 -3.13
CA ILE A 138 -6.63 9.32 -4.01
C ILE A 138 -6.34 10.10 -5.29
N ILE A 139 -5.58 11.19 -5.23
CA ILE A 139 -5.21 11.98 -6.42
C ILE A 139 -4.54 11.10 -7.48
N ASP A 140 -3.73 10.13 -7.07
CA ASP A 140 -3.06 9.25 -8.03
C ASP A 140 -4.05 8.34 -8.79
N LEU A 141 -5.19 7.97 -8.18
CA LEU A 141 -6.29 7.24 -8.83
C LEU A 141 -7.16 8.07 -9.76
N THR A 142 -7.27 9.37 -9.49
CA THR A 142 -8.16 10.22 -10.28
C THR A 142 -7.70 10.30 -11.73
N ASN A 143 -8.62 10.39 -12.68
CA ASN A 143 -8.31 10.62 -14.08
C ASN A 143 -8.12 12.12 -14.38
N LEU A 144 -7.38 12.81 -13.51
CA LEU A 144 -7.02 14.22 -13.70
C LEU A 144 -5.81 14.34 -14.63
N SER A 145 -5.66 15.48 -15.29
CA SER A 145 -4.48 15.77 -16.10
C SER A 145 -3.21 15.78 -15.22
N SER A 146 -2.07 15.45 -15.82
CA SER A 146 -0.78 15.40 -15.11
C SER A 146 -0.43 16.72 -14.42
N GLU A 147 -0.77 17.85 -15.04
CA GLU A 147 -0.56 19.19 -14.49
C GLU A 147 -1.39 19.44 -13.23
N ILE A 148 -2.67 19.03 -13.23
CA ILE A 148 -3.56 19.16 -12.07
C ILE A 148 -3.07 18.24 -10.94
N LYS A 149 -2.69 17.00 -11.26
CA LYS A 149 -2.15 16.05 -10.28
C LYS A 149 -0.89 16.61 -9.61
N LEU A 150 0.03 17.17 -10.40
CA LEU A 150 1.27 17.74 -9.90
C LEU A 150 1.01 18.94 -8.99
N THR A 151 0.11 19.83 -9.40
CA THR A 151 -0.27 21.02 -8.62
C THR A 151 -0.93 20.63 -7.30
N LEU A 152 -1.88 19.70 -7.31
CA LEU A 152 -2.55 19.21 -6.10
C LEU A 152 -1.57 18.49 -5.18
N SER A 153 -0.72 17.61 -5.73
CA SER A 153 0.28 16.87 -4.94
C SER A 153 1.29 17.82 -4.30
N ALA A 154 1.74 18.85 -5.01
CA ALA A 154 2.61 19.89 -4.48
C ALA A 154 1.93 20.68 -3.36
N GLY A 155 0.70 21.15 -3.58
CA GLY A 155 -0.07 21.90 -2.57
C GLY A 155 -0.31 21.09 -1.29
N LEU A 156 -0.68 19.81 -1.42
CA LEU A 156 -0.88 18.92 -0.27
C LEU A 156 0.43 18.58 0.44
N SER A 157 1.53 18.43 -0.30
CA SER A 157 2.86 18.20 0.29
C SER A 157 3.35 19.41 1.09
N ILE A 158 3.12 20.63 0.58
CA ILE A 158 3.38 21.88 1.32
C ILE A 158 2.50 21.94 2.56
N GLY A 159 1.21 21.62 2.44
CA GLY A 159 0.27 21.55 3.57
C GLY A 159 0.75 20.57 4.65
N LEU A 160 1.14 19.36 4.27
CA LEU A 160 1.73 18.36 5.18
C LEU A 160 2.97 18.90 5.87
N GLY A 161 3.90 19.49 5.12
CA GLY A 161 5.14 20.05 5.66
C GLY A 161 4.89 21.17 6.66
N LEU A 162 3.96 22.08 6.38
CA LEU A 162 3.57 23.15 7.29
C LEU A 162 2.90 22.62 8.55
N LEU A 163 1.99 21.64 8.42
CA LEU A 163 1.35 21.00 9.56
C LEU A 163 2.36 20.34 10.48
N ILE A 164 3.29 19.55 9.92
CA ILE A 164 4.38 18.92 10.68
C ILE A 164 5.27 19.98 11.32
N GLY A 165 5.61 21.05 10.60
CA GLY A 165 6.45 22.14 11.11
C GLY A 165 5.82 22.88 12.28
N VAL A 166 4.56 23.29 12.15
CA VAL A 166 3.81 23.98 13.22
C VAL A 166 3.62 23.07 14.42
N PHE A 167 3.26 21.80 14.19
CA PHE A 167 3.11 20.83 15.27
C PHE A 167 4.43 20.58 15.99
N SER A 168 5.53 20.43 15.26
CA SER A 168 6.86 20.27 15.87
C SER A 168 7.24 21.50 16.68
N ALA A 169 7.03 22.71 16.15
CA ALA A 169 7.31 23.94 16.88
C ALA A 169 6.48 24.05 18.16
N TRP A 170 5.18 23.71 18.10
CA TRP A 170 4.33 23.66 19.28
C TRP A 170 4.76 22.57 20.28
N ALA A 171 5.11 21.38 19.81
CA ALA A 171 5.52 20.27 20.67
C ALA A 171 6.84 20.53 21.40
N PHE A 172 7.80 21.21 20.77
CA PHE A 172 9.09 21.53 21.39
C PHE A 172 9.11 22.85 22.16
N PHE A 173 8.33 23.85 21.73
CA PHE A 173 8.38 25.21 22.30
C PHE A 173 7.06 25.66 22.94
N GLY A 174 6.05 24.80 23.04
CA GLY A 174 4.72 25.12 23.57
C GLY A 174 4.77 25.75 24.96
N GLU A 175 5.56 25.18 25.88
CA GLU A 175 5.74 25.70 27.24
C GLU A 175 6.40 27.09 27.26
N TYR A 176 7.36 27.33 26.35
CA TYR A 176 8.03 28.64 26.21
C TYR A 176 7.12 29.71 25.60
N LEU A 177 6.20 29.30 24.72
CA LEU A 177 5.21 30.18 24.08
C LEU A 177 4.08 30.53 25.04
N GLU A 178 3.60 29.58 25.85
CA GLU A 178 2.60 29.83 26.89
C GLU A 178 3.15 30.70 28.03
N GLY A 179 4.40 30.49 28.46
CA GLY A 179 5.04 31.29 29.50
C GLY A 179 5.22 32.78 29.16
N ARG A 180 5.31 33.14 27.87
CA ARG A 180 5.40 34.55 27.43
C ARG A 180 4.05 35.22 27.21
N ALA A 181 2.98 34.46 26.99
CA ALA A 181 1.63 35.01 26.86
C ALA A 181 1.04 35.46 28.21
N GLY A 182 1.49 34.86 29.32
CA GLY A 182 1.07 35.22 30.69
C GLY A 182 1.79 36.43 31.31
N SER A 183 2.86 36.97 30.70
CA SER A 183 3.61 38.10 31.26
C SER A 183 3.23 39.47 30.68
N ARG A 184 2.05 39.56 30.04
CA ARG A 184 1.43 40.83 29.56
C ARG A 184 0.05 41.05 30.20
N GLY A 185 -0.07 40.70 31.48
CA GLY A 185 -1.12 41.21 32.36
C GLY A 185 -0.76 42.59 32.87
#